data_AF-A0A3R7P1I7-F1
#
_entry.id   AF-A0A3R7P1I7-F1
#
_cell.length_a   1.000
_cell.length_b   1.000
_cell.length_c   1.000
_cell.angle_alpha   90.00
_cell.angle_beta   90.00
_cell.angle_gamma   90.00
#
_symmetry.space_group_name_H-M   'P 1'
#
loop_
_entity.id
_entity.type
_entity.pdbx_description
1 polymer ?
#
loop_
_entity_poly.entity_id
_entity_poly.type
_entity_poly.pdbx_seq_one_letter_code
_entity_poly.pdbx_strand_id
1 'polypeptide(L)'
;MHLLAEHVDVRRMCQRLFRTDAMSFMSNVMPYLRRHSGDATVLVQKILWAICAELRAMGQATESSASQLERTALALLGHARVMYDSSEIPQPYRPAAGAAGDAATALHDVRFVAPFLSLISAEELRRTYLRSLLHFVQLQLQFQLQLQQQQQQFGAATGTSAGAEVSRMNSEELEAFIRDVVREVLVRSSVPFSDGVARGLSRTDLLVYLHRASHESRAADSQTAAGKHSMSSSSTGRGESRGILGAASSSAADVEGAAGARHAAEDLPISPLTTKTVIAVLLKLTRTFDATTTEFLYGPEEIKSAVRQLMQHIGGSGSGVSAVPSQLMVTLILACKLHAQRPHADLVRFVHQAVLLPLAKDATWEKDMNLWRGVLLFAEEHYRECSSFLVNLPEKVLIQALRSQSQLREYFREEHGNNAAFGHILGSL
;
A
#
# COMPACT_ATOMS: atom_id res chain seq x y z
N MET A 1 -2.71 25.39 17.75
CA MET A 1 -2.04 24.77 16.59
C MET A 1 -2.96 24.51 15.39
N HIS A 2 -4.07 23.75 15.51
CA HIS A 2 -4.91 23.42 14.34
C HIS A 2 -5.41 24.63 13.52
N LEU A 3 -5.87 25.70 14.17
CA LEU A 3 -6.27 26.96 13.50
C LEU A 3 -5.17 27.57 12.60
N LEU A 4 -3.89 27.43 12.99
CA LEU A 4 -2.74 27.89 12.19
C LEU A 4 -2.41 26.92 11.04
N ALA A 5 -2.56 25.61 11.27
CA ALA A 5 -2.40 24.59 10.23
C ALA A 5 -3.44 24.74 9.09
N GLU A 6 -4.61 25.30 9.39
CA GLU A 6 -5.67 25.55 8.42
C GLU A 6 -5.65 26.96 7.83
N HIS A 7 -4.84 27.87 8.39
CA HIS A 7 -4.77 29.24 7.94
C HIS A 7 -4.18 29.36 6.53
N VAL A 8 -5.04 29.67 5.56
CA VAL A 8 -4.69 29.72 4.12
C VAL A 8 -3.52 30.67 3.85
N ASP A 9 -3.43 31.79 4.59
CA ASP A 9 -2.40 32.78 4.35
C ASP A 9 -0.99 32.35 4.79
N VAL A 10 -0.85 31.48 5.80
CA VAL A 10 0.46 30.90 6.17
C VAL A 10 0.98 30.04 5.02
N ARG A 11 0.08 29.24 4.44
CA ARG A 11 0.39 28.41 3.26
C ARG A 11 0.80 29.26 2.07
N ARG A 12 -0.01 30.27 1.72
CA ARG A 12 0.27 31.21 0.62
C ARG A 12 1.56 32.00 0.84
N MET A 13 1.87 32.36 2.08
CA MET A 13 3.13 33.03 2.42
C MET A 13 4.32 32.11 2.17
N CYS A 14 4.30 30.86 2.64
CA CYS A 14 5.37 29.89 2.37
C CYS A 14 5.54 29.62 0.86
N GLN A 15 4.44 29.49 0.12
CA GLN A 15 4.45 29.34 -1.34
C GLN A 15 5.12 30.54 -2.03
N ARG A 16 4.75 31.78 -1.65
CA ARG A 16 5.35 33.00 -2.20
C ARG A 16 6.83 33.12 -1.86
N LEU A 17 7.22 32.88 -0.61
CA LEU A 17 8.63 32.93 -0.20
C LEU A 17 9.48 31.92 -0.98
N PHE A 18 8.99 30.69 -1.14
CA PHE A 18 9.65 29.66 -1.94
C PHE A 18 9.75 30.03 -3.43
N ARG A 19 8.68 30.60 -4.02
CA ARG A 19 8.68 31.03 -5.42
C ARG A 19 9.60 32.23 -5.68
N THR A 20 9.72 33.16 -4.73
CA THR A 20 10.59 34.35 -4.88
C THR A 20 12.07 34.00 -4.78
N ASP A 21 12.47 33.21 -3.78
CA ASP A 21 13.85 32.73 -3.63
C ASP A 21 13.86 31.36 -2.95
N ALA A 22 13.86 30.31 -3.76
CA ALA A 22 13.89 28.94 -3.30
C ALA A 22 15.16 28.61 -2.49
N MET A 23 16.32 29.22 -2.81
CA MET A 23 17.57 28.91 -2.12
C MET A 23 17.61 29.54 -0.72
N SER A 24 17.16 30.79 -0.58
CA SER A 24 16.94 31.42 0.73
C SER A 24 15.85 30.71 1.54
N PHE A 25 14.80 30.20 0.88
CA PHE A 25 13.81 29.35 1.54
C PHE A 25 14.44 28.05 2.08
N MET A 26 15.30 27.40 1.31
CA MET A 26 16.03 26.20 1.75
C MET A 26 16.99 26.49 2.91
N SER A 27 17.69 27.62 2.93
CA SER A 27 18.64 27.93 4.00
C SER A 27 17.99 28.45 5.28
N ASN A 28 16.85 29.15 5.17
CA ASN A 28 16.26 29.88 6.30
C ASN A 28 14.96 29.24 6.83
N VAL A 29 14.07 28.77 5.94
CA VAL A 29 12.73 28.29 6.34
C VAL A 29 12.71 26.78 6.58
N MET A 30 13.31 25.99 5.69
CA MET A 30 13.31 24.53 5.82
C MET A 30 14.00 23.99 7.11
N PRO A 31 15.08 24.59 7.65
CA PRO A 31 15.63 24.18 8.94
C PRO A 31 14.69 24.50 10.11
N TYR A 32 13.94 25.61 10.04
CA TYR A 32 12.95 25.96 11.04
C TYR A 32 11.77 24.98 11.04
N LEU A 33 11.24 24.65 9.85
CA LEU A 33 10.21 23.61 9.69
C LEU A 33 10.66 22.25 10.21
N ARG A 34 11.94 21.89 9.99
CA ARG A 34 12.53 20.66 10.52
C ARG A 34 12.67 20.68 12.04
N ARG A 35 13.04 21.82 12.65
CA ARG A 35 13.16 21.96 14.10
C ARG A 35 11.82 21.79 14.83
N HIS A 36 10.72 22.19 14.18
CA HIS A 36 9.36 22.16 14.74
C HIS A 36 8.44 21.10 14.11
N SER A 37 9.01 20.10 13.41
CA SER A 37 8.24 19.00 12.81
C SER A 37 7.49 18.16 13.86
N GLY A 38 8.08 17.99 15.06
CA GLY A 38 7.44 17.32 16.20
C GLY A 38 6.33 18.16 16.84
N ASP A 39 6.55 19.45 17.07
CA ASP A 39 5.58 20.33 17.76
C ASP A 39 4.39 20.74 16.87
N ALA A 40 4.64 20.89 15.57
CA ALA A 40 3.73 21.49 14.60
C ALA A 40 3.47 20.59 13.38
N THR A 41 3.54 19.26 13.57
CA THR A 41 3.44 18.20 12.56
C THR A 41 2.47 18.48 11.42
N VAL A 42 1.18 18.73 11.72
CA VAL A 42 0.13 18.95 10.71
C VAL A 42 0.34 20.25 9.92
N LEU A 43 0.85 21.31 10.55
CA LEU A 43 1.17 22.57 9.86
C LEU A 43 2.36 22.37 8.92
N VAL A 44 3.43 21.72 9.39
CA VAL A 44 4.61 21.43 8.57
C VAL A 44 4.24 20.57 7.37
N GLN A 45 3.46 19.50 7.57
CA GLN A 45 2.98 18.64 6.47
C GLN A 45 2.13 19.40 5.44
N LYS A 46 1.20 20.27 5.88
CA LYS A 46 0.42 21.14 4.97
C LYS A 46 1.29 22.16 4.23
N ILE A 47 2.38 22.64 4.83
CA ILE A 47 3.38 23.50 4.17
C ILE A 47 4.19 22.72 3.12
N LEU A 48 4.66 21.51 3.43
CA LEU A 48 5.43 20.67 2.49
C LEU A 48 4.62 20.32 1.23
N TRP A 49 3.33 19.96 1.39
CA TRP A 49 2.42 19.78 0.25
C TRP A 49 2.28 21.04 -0.62
N ALA A 50 2.22 22.22 0.00
CA ALA A 50 2.12 23.48 -0.72
C ALA A 50 3.41 23.86 -1.46
N ILE A 51 4.57 23.60 -0.87
CA ILE A 51 5.88 23.81 -1.52
C ILE A 51 6.05 22.85 -2.69
N CYS A 52 5.67 21.58 -2.55
CA CYS A 52 5.67 20.65 -3.69
C CYS A 52 4.75 21.12 -4.82
N ALA A 53 3.57 21.69 -4.49
CA ALA A 53 2.69 22.25 -5.49
C ALA A 53 3.33 23.41 -6.28
N GLU A 54 4.05 24.32 -5.61
CA GLU A 54 4.82 25.37 -6.30
C GLU A 54 6.00 24.81 -7.09
N LEU A 55 6.76 23.86 -6.55
CA LEU A 55 7.86 23.19 -7.28
C LEU A 55 7.35 22.56 -8.58
N ARG A 56 6.19 21.89 -8.53
CA ARG A 56 5.55 21.32 -9.72
C ARG A 56 5.15 22.40 -10.74
N ALA A 57 4.61 23.53 -10.28
CA ALA A 57 4.25 24.67 -11.14
C ALA A 57 5.49 25.34 -11.77
N MET A 58 6.57 25.53 -11.00
CA MET A 58 7.86 26.06 -11.50
C MET A 58 8.47 25.16 -12.58
N GLY A 59 8.37 23.83 -12.42
CA GLY A 59 8.79 22.87 -13.46
C GLY A 59 7.96 22.93 -14.74
N GLN A 60 6.67 23.25 -14.65
CA GLN A 60 5.80 23.43 -15.82
C GLN A 60 5.98 24.78 -16.51
N ALA A 61 6.31 25.83 -15.77
CA ALA A 61 6.42 27.19 -16.29
C ALA A 61 7.66 27.43 -17.17
N THR A 62 8.68 26.57 -17.12
CA THR A 62 9.99 26.75 -17.79
C THR A 62 10.75 28.04 -17.44
N GLU A 63 10.27 28.81 -16.45
CA GLU A 63 10.86 30.08 -15.97
C GLU A 63 12.21 29.87 -15.25
N SER A 64 12.45 28.69 -14.67
CA SER A 64 13.68 28.36 -13.94
C SER A 64 14.61 27.48 -14.77
N SER A 65 15.94 27.67 -14.65
CA SER A 65 16.88 26.76 -15.31
C SER A 65 16.78 25.34 -14.73
N ALA A 66 16.81 24.33 -15.59
CA ALA A 66 16.63 22.93 -15.21
C ALA A 66 17.57 22.51 -14.06
N SER A 67 18.86 22.89 -14.13
CA SER A 67 19.85 22.54 -13.10
C SER A 67 19.62 23.23 -11.74
N GLN A 68 18.93 24.37 -11.69
CA GLN A 68 18.54 25.02 -10.44
C GLN A 68 17.31 24.33 -9.86
N LEU A 69 16.32 24.02 -10.69
CA LEU A 69 15.11 23.31 -10.27
C LEU A 69 15.43 21.91 -9.73
N GLU A 70 16.32 21.17 -10.40
CA GLU A 70 16.84 19.88 -9.98
C GLU A 70 17.53 19.96 -8.60
N ARG A 71 18.44 20.95 -8.41
CA ARG A 71 19.10 21.20 -7.11
C ARG A 71 18.11 21.54 -6.01
N THR A 72 17.11 22.38 -6.29
CA THR A 72 16.04 22.72 -5.34
C THR A 72 15.20 21.50 -4.97
N ALA A 73 14.83 20.67 -5.93
CA ALA A 73 14.06 19.46 -5.72
C ALA A 73 14.82 18.43 -4.85
N LEU A 74 16.10 18.21 -5.13
CA LEU A 74 16.97 17.33 -4.33
C LEU A 74 17.18 17.88 -2.91
N ALA A 75 17.33 19.20 -2.75
CA ALA A 75 17.45 19.82 -1.43
C ALA A 75 16.15 19.66 -0.61
N LEU A 76 14.97 19.92 -1.21
CA LEU A 76 13.67 19.70 -0.58
C LEU A 76 13.48 18.25 -0.13
N LEU A 77 13.76 17.30 -1.01
CA LEU A 77 13.72 15.87 -0.70
C LEU A 77 14.68 15.51 0.44
N GLY A 78 15.90 16.05 0.43
CA GLY A 78 16.88 15.88 1.51
C GLY A 78 16.35 16.33 2.87
N HIS A 79 15.75 17.53 2.95
CA HIS A 79 15.12 17.99 4.19
C HIS A 79 13.91 17.14 4.60
N ALA A 80 13.08 16.72 3.65
CA ALA A 80 11.91 15.88 3.91
C ALA A 80 12.30 14.48 4.45
N ARG A 81 13.37 13.88 3.89
CA ARG A 81 13.96 12.63 4.42
C ARG A 81 14.38 12.79 5.87
N VAL A 82 15.16 13.81 6.22
CA VAL A 82 15.58 13.91 7.64
C VAL A 82 14.43 14.27 8.58
N MET A 83 13.36 14.95 8.11
CA MET A 83 12.13 15.08 8.90
C MET A 83 11.48 13.71 9.14
N TYR A 84 11.36 12.89 8.10
CA TYR A 84 10.88 11.50 8.15
C TYR A 84 11.70 10.64 9.12
N ASP A 85 13.02 10.58 8.96
CA ASP A 85 13.94 9.80 9.79
C ASP A 85 13.90 10.24 11.27
N SER A 86 13.68 11.54 11.53
CA SER A 86 13.54 12.11 12.88
C SER A 86 12.14 11.96 13.49
N SER A 87 11.16 11.54 12.69
CA SER A 87 9.78 11.36 13.15
C SER A 87 9.57 9.93 13.61
N GLU A 88 9.07 9.75 14.83
CA GLU A 88 8.66 8.45 15.35
C GLU A 88 7.21 8.57 15.81
N ILE A 89 6.29 7.82 15.18
CA ILE A 89 4.90 7.71 15.64
C ILE A 89 4.89 6.70 16.80
N PRO A 90 4.53 7.11 18.04
CA PRO A 90 4.53 6.21 19.18
C PRO A 90 3.48 5.11 18.99
N GLN A 91 3.94 3.87 18.82
CA GLN A 91 3.08 2.74 18.52
C GLN A 91 2.48 2.10 19.79
N PRO A 92 1.15 1.96 19.88
CA PRO A 92 0.49 0.88 20.62
C PRO A 92 0.33 -0.36 19.70
N TYR A 93 1.32 -0.66 18.87
CA TYR A 93 1.28 -1.75 17.91
C TYR A 93 1.62 -3.04 18.63
N ARG A 94 0.58 -3.80 19.00
CA ARG A 94 0.76 -5.19 19.38
C ARG A 94 0.77 -6.02 18.10
N PRO A 95 1.86 -6.72 17.75
CA PRO A 95 1.80 -7.71 16.68
C PRO A 95 0.71 -8.74 17.01
N ALA A 96 0.12 -9.34 15.98
CA ALA A 96 -0.83 -10.44 16.17
C ALA A 96 -0.17 -11.55 17.02
N ALA A 97 -0.96 -12.16 17.92
CA ALA A 97 -0.44 -12.94 19.05
C ALA A 97 0.61 -13.99 18.65
N GLY A 98 1.83 -13.86 19.19
CA GLY A 98 2.90 -14.85 19.00
C GLY A 98 4.33 -14.35 19.26
N ALA A 99 4.60 -13.04 19.09
CA ALA A 99 5.92 -12.47 19.34
C ALA A 99 6.11 -12.11 20.82
N ALA A 100 6.86 -12.94 21.56
CA ALA A 100 7.37 -12.59 22.88
C ALA A 100 8.59 -11.66 22.73
N GLY A 101 8.38 -10.35 22.90
CA GLY A 101 9.44 -9.34 22.84
C GLY A 101 8.86 -7.93 22.99
N ASP A 102 9.10 -7.29 24.13
CA ASP A 102 8.47 -6.03 24.55
C ASP A 102 9.14 -4.77 23.94
N ALA A 103 9.62 -4.90 22.69
CA ALA A 103 10.30 -3.82 21.97
C ALA A 103 9.32 -3.11 21.03
N ALA A 104 8.83 -1.94 21.45
CA ALA A 104 8.00 -1.09 20.61
C ALA A 104 8.80 -0.59 19.39
N THR A 105 8.47 -1.11 18.20
CA THR A 105 9.07 -0.68 16.94
C THR A 105 8.51 0.68 16.54
N ALA A 106 9.34 1.71 16.46
CA ALA A 106 8.87 3.01 15.96
C ALA A 106 8.52 2.94 14.47
N LEU A 107 7.42 3.59 14.07
CA LEU A 107 7.05 3.80 12.67
C LEU A 107 7.33 5.26 12.30
N HIS A 108 8.08 5.49 11.23
CA HIS A 108 8.35 6.84 10.72
C HIS A 108 7.12 7.46 10.05
N ASP A 109 6.92 8.76 10.20
CA ASP A 109 5.75 9.46 9.68
C ASP A 109 5.91 9.82 8.20
N VAL A 110 5.46 8.88 7.35
CA VAL A 110 5.48 9.00 5.88
C VAL A 110 4.85 10.29 5.35
N ARG A 111 3.98 10.96 6.12
CA ARG A 111 3.36 12.24 5.73
C ARG A 111 4.38 13.36 5.47
N PHE A 112 5.61 13.29 6.01
CA PHE A 112 6.67 14.26 5.72
C PHE A 112 7.29 14.08 4.32
N VAL A 113 7.45 12.84 3.86
CA VAL A 113 8.09 12.53 2.57
C VAL A 113 7.08 12.31 1.44
N ALA A 114 5.82 12.00 1.79
CA ALA A 114 4.67 11.83 0.90
C ALA A 114 4.53 12.88 -0.23
N PRO A 115 4.74 14.20 0.00
CA PRO A 115 4.65 15.19 -1.07
C PRO A 115 5.71 15.01 -2.17
N PHE A 116 6.84 14.35 -1.87
CA PHE A 116 8.04 14.35 -2.71
C PHE A 116 8.33 12.98 -3.34
N LEU A 117 7.42 12.01 -3.24
CA LEU A 117 7.63 10.65 -3.77
C LEU A 117 7.89 10.63 -5.29
N SER A 118 7.35 11.59 -6.03
CA SER A 118 7.63 11.77 -7.48
C SER A 118 9.08 12.14 -7.79
N LEU A 119 9.86 12.58 -6.80
CA LEU A 119 11.28 12.91 -6.91
C LEU A 119 12.20 11.72 -6.57
N ILE A 120 11.64 10.63 -6.01
CA ILE A 120 12.36 9.48 -5.48
C ILE A 120 12.50 8.40 -6.57
N SER A 121 13.61 7.67 -6.55
CA SER A 121 13.84 6.55 -7.47
C SER A 121 12.77 5.47 -7.32
N ALA A 122 12.39 4.82 -8.42
CA ALA A 122 11.39 3.76 -8.42
C ALA A 122 11.81 2.54 -7.57
N GLU A 123 13.11 2.33 -7.35
CA GLU A 123 13.63 1.28 -6.47
C GLU A 123 13.42 1.62 -4.99
N GLU A 124 13.91 2.79 -4.55
CA GLU A 124 13.80 3.27 -3.17
C GLU A 124 12.33 3.45 -2.75
N LEU A 125 11.48 3.94 -3.67
CA LEU A 125 10.04 4.07 -3.48
C LEU A 125 9.37 2.73 -3.16
N ARG A 126 9.72 1.65 -3.88
CA ARG A 126 9.21 0.29 -3.60
C ARG A 126 9.78 -0.30 -2.32
N ARG A 127 11.08 -0.08 -2.07
CA ARG A 127 11.82 -0.73 -0.97
C ARG A 127 11.45 -0.16 0.40
N THR A 128 11.28 1.16 0.50
CA THR A 128 11.03 1.87 1.75
C THR A 128 9.63 2.49 1.74
N TYR A 129 9.43 3.62 1.05
CA TYR A 129 8.30 4.51 1.33
C TYR A 129 6.90 3.95 1.03
N LEU A 130 6.75 3.05 0.04
CA LEU A 130 5.46 2.37 -0.17
C LEU A 130 5.15 1.36 0.94
N ARG A 131 6.17 0.76 1.57
CA ARG A 131 6.01 -0.13 2.72
C ARG A 131 5.63 0.68 3.95
N SER A 132 6.30 1.80 4.19
CA SER A 132 5.99 2.77 5.25
C SER A 132 4.59 3.37 5.10
N LEU A 133 4.15 3.67 3.86
CA LEU A 133 2.78 4.08 3.55
C LEU A 133 1.74 3.02 3.97
N LEU A 134 1.97 1.76 3.62
CA LEU A 134 1.06 0.68 3.98
C LEU A 134 0.98 0.50 5.50
N HIS A 135 2.10 0.59 6.22
CA HIS A 135 2.10 0.57 7.69
C HIS A 135 1.40 1.78 8.31
N PHE A 136 1.56 2.97 7.74
CA PHE A 136 0.82 4.15 8.18
C PHE A 136 -0.70 3.95 8.01
N VAL A 137 -1.15 3.48 6.84
CA VAL A 137 -2.57 3.18 6.60
C VAL A 137 -3.08 2.09 7.55
N GLN A 138 -2.28 1.05 7.80
CA GLN A 138 -2.61 -0.01 8.76
C GLN A 138 -2.84 0.54 10.17
N LEU A 139 -1.97 1.46 10.62
CA LEU A 139 -2.08 2.11 11.92
C LEU A 139 -3.35 2.98 12.01
N GLN A 140 -3.69 3.74 10.96
CA GLN A 140 -4.95 4.51 10.93
C GLN A 140 -6.18 3.61 11.01
N LEU A 141 -6.21 2.50 10.26
CA LEU A 141 -7.30 1.53 10.30
C LEU A 141 -7.45 0.88 11.68
N GLN A 142 -6.33 0.58 12.36
CA GLN A 142 -6.36 0.07 13.73
C GLN A 142 -6.97 1.09 14.71
N PHE A 143 -6.61 2.37 14.63
CA PHE A 143 -7.22 3.41 15.46
C PHE A 143 -8.73 3.56 15.20
N GLN A 144 -9.16 3.52 13.94
CA GLN A 144 -10.57 3.58 13.57
C GLN A 144 -11.37 2.38 14.11
N LEU A 145 -10.83 1.16 13.99
CA LEU A 145 -11.44 -0.07 14.54
C LEU A 145 -11.49 -0.06 16.07
N GLN A 146 -10.48 0.49 16.74
CA GLN A 146 -10.45 0.62 18.20
C GLN A 146 -11.51 1.62 18.70
N LEU A 147 -11.66 2.76 18.03
CA LEU A 147 -12.69 3.75 18.33
C LEU A 147 -14.10 3.18 18.12
N GLN A 148 -14.34 2.43 17.04
CA GLN A 148 -15.63 1.80 16.77
C GLN A 148 -16.00 0.77 17.85
N GLN A 149 -15.05 -0.07 18.29
CA GLN A 149 -15.28 -1.01 19.39
C GLN A 149 -15.53 -0.29 20.72
N GLN A 150 -14.78 0.77 21.01
CA GLN A 150 -14.96 1.55 22.23
C GLN A 150 -16.35 2.22 22.27
N GLN A 151 -16.81 2.81 21.16
CA GLN A 151 -18.17 3.38 21.07
C GLN A 151 -19.29 2.33 21.22
N GLN A 152 -19.05 1.08 20.80
CA GLN A 152 -20.02 -0.01 20.96
C GLN A 152 -20.06 -0.59 22.38
N GLN A 153 -18.97 -0.53 23.13
CA GLN A 153 -18.86 -1.11 24.48
C GLN A 153 -19.04 -0.11 25.62
N PHE A 154 -18.60 1.14 25.42
CA PHE A 154 -18.69 2.22 26.41
C PHE A 154 -19.19 3.50 25.74
N GLY A 155 -20.39 3.93 26.13
CA GLY A 155 -20.94 5.22 25.69
C GLY A 155 -20.02 6.38 26.06
N ALA A 156 -19.42 7.00 25.04
CA ALA A 156 -18.71 8.28 25.09
C ALA A 156 -17.73 8.50 26.27
N ALA A 157 -16.81 7.57 26.51
CA ALA A 157 -15.67 7.81 27.42
C ALA A 157 -14.59 8.67 26.73
N THR A 158 -14.73 9.99 26.78
CA THR A 158 -13.75 10.95 26.24
C THR A 158 -12.46 10.99 27.07
N GLY A 159 -11.44 10.27 26.61
CA GLY A 159 -10.14 10.18 27.27
C GLY A 159 -8.98 9.93 26.31
N THR A 160 -8.92 10.66 25.19
CA THR A 160 -7.81 10.60 24.23
C THR A 160 -6.64 11.47 24.68
N SER A 161 -5.43 10.90 24.66
CA SER A 161 -4.21 11.67 24.91
C SER A 161 -3.94 12.61 23.73
N ALA A 162 -3.66 13.87 23.99
CA ALA A 162 -3.55 14.92 22.95
C ALA A 162 -2.52 14.60 21.84
N GLY A 163 -1.45 13.86 22.14
CA GLY A 163 -0.47 13.41 21.14
C GLY A 163 -1.01 12.36 20.15
N ALA A 164 -2.02 11.59 20.53
CA ALA A 164 -2.64 10.60 19.65
C ALA A 164 -3.55 11.25 18.60
N GLU A 165 -4.13 12.42 18.88
CA GLU A 165 -5.05 13.11 17.97
C GLU A 165 -4.33 13.72 16.77
N VAL A 166 -3.12 14.27 16.97
CA VAL A 166 -2.26 14.84 15.90
C VAL A 166 -1.83 13.80 14.85
N SER A 167 -1.86 12.52 15.23
CA SER A 167 -1.47 11.40 14.36
C SER A 167 -2.65 10.62 13.78
N ARG A 168 -3.90 10.99 14.07
CA ARG A 168 -5.10 10.27 13.59
C ARG A 168 -5.73 10.97 12.39
N MET A 169 -6.21 10.18 11.44
CA MET A 169 -7.04 10.62 10.31
C MET A 169 -8.42 9.97 10.38
N ASN A 170 -9.45 10.74 10.07
CA ASN A 170 -10.78 10.20 9.80
C ASN A 170 -10.79 9.42 8.46
N SER A 171 -11.90 8.74 8.13
CA SER A 171 -11.96 7.89 6.93
C SER A 171 -11.81 8.69 5.63
N GLU A 172 -12.35 9.91 5.55
CA GLU A 172 -12.32 10.76 4.36
C GLU A 172 -10.94 11.39 4.18
N GLU A 173 -10.31 11.84 5.27
CA GLU A 173 -8.93 12.32 5.32
C GLU A 173 -7.94 11.23 4.89
N LEU A 174 -8.17 9.98 5.31
CA LEU A 174 -7.35 8.85 4.92
C LEU A 174 -7.51 8.50 3.44
N GLU A 175 -8.73 8.48 2.89
CA GLU A 175 -8.95 8.28 1.44
C GLU A 175 -8.35 9.44 0.62
N ALA A 176 -8.43 10.68 1.09
CA ALA A 176 -7.80 11.85 0.46
C ALA A 176 -6.27 11.77 0.50
N PHE A 177 -5.68 11.42 1.65
CA PHE A 177 -4.24 11.24 1.79
C PHE A 177 -3.71 10.11 0.88
N ILE A 178 -4.39 8.97 0.82
CA ILE A 178 -4.03 7.87 -0.09
C ILE A 178 -4.08 8.36 -1.55
N ARG A 179 -5.11 9.13 -1.95
CA ARG A 179 -5.23 9.71 -3.29
C ARG A 179 -4.08 10.63 -3.63
N ASP A 180 -3.72 11.56 -2.75
CA ASP A 180 -2.65 12.53 -2.97
C ASP A 180 -1.28 11.83 -3.05
N VAL A 181 -1.04 10.84 -2.20
CA VAL A 181 0.17 9.99 -2.26
C VAL A 181 0.24 9.20 -3.57
N VAL A 182 -0.86 8.56 -3.98
CA VAL A 182 -0.91 7.78 -5.23
C VAL A 182 -0.71 8.68 -6.45
N ARG A 183 -1.13 9.95 -6.40
CA ARG A 183 -0.82 10.95 -7.43
C ARG A 183 0.68 11.18 -7.54
N GLU A 184 1.40 11.39 -6.43
CA GLU A 184 2.87 11.55 -6.45
C GLU A 184 3.61 10.26 -6.87
N VAL A 185 3.02 9.08 -6.64
CA VAL A 185 3.59 7.80 -7.07
C VAL A 185 3.42 7.54 -8.58
N LEU A 186 2.27 7.91 -9.16
CA LEU A 186 1.92 7.58 -10.55
C LEU A 186 2.20 8.69 -11.56
N VAL A 187 2.16 9.96 -11.13
CA VAL A 187 2.41 11.10 -12.02
C VAL A 187 3.91 11.39 -12.05
N ARG A 188 4.50 11.43 -13.26
CA ARG A 188 5.90 11.83 -13.44
C ARG A 188 6.10 13.25 -12.89
N SER A 189 7.18 13.46 -12.16
CA SER A 189 7.58 14.80 -11.73
C SER A 189 7.75 15.74 -12.94
N SER A 190 7.31 16.99 -12.80
CA SER A 190 7.59 18.06 -13.77
C SER A 190 8.99 18.65 -13.62
N VAL A 191 9.77 18.21 -12.64
CA VAL A 191 11.20 18.53 -12.51
C VAL A 191 12.00 17.62 -13.46
N PRO A 192 12.73 18.15 -14.46
CA PRO A 192 13.67 17.35 -15.23
C PRO A 192 14.89 16.99 -14.36
N PHE A 193 15.30 15.72 -14.41
CA PHE A 193 16.51 15.22 -13.77
C PHE A 193 17.51 14.77 -14.83
N SER A 194 18.81 15.00 -14.57
CA SER A 194 19.92 14.70 -15.47
C SER A 194 20.57 13.33 -15.20
N ASP A 195 20.20 12.67 -14.10
CA ASP A 195 20.79 11.41 -13.63
C ASP A 195 20.32 10.14 -14.35
N GLY A 196 19.30 10.22 -15.22
CA GLY A 196 18.72 9.07 -15.94
C GLY A 196 17.95 8.08 -15.05
N VAL A 197 17.73 8.39 -13.76
CA VAL A 197 17.08 7.48 -12.81
C VAL A 197 15.56 7.50 -13.01
N ALA A 198 14.97 6.31 -13.17
CA ALA A 198 13.52 6.14 -13.27
C ALA A 198 12.83 6.53 -11.94
N ARG A 199 11.81 7.39 -12.05
CA ARG A 199 11.02 7.91 -10.92
C ARG A 199 9.53 7.65 -11.13
N GLY A 200 8.80 7.46 -10.03
CA GLY A 200 7.41 7.02 -10.03
C GLY A 200 7.24 5.56 -10.48
N LEU A 201 5.99 5.09 -10.54
CA LEU A 201 5.61 3.74 -10.95
C LEU A 201 4.55 3.74 -12.05
N SER A 202 4.50 2.67 -12.84
CA SER A 202 3.35 2.44 -13.71
C SER A 202 2.13 2.00 -12.88
N ARG A 203 0.94 2.23 -13.42
CA ARG A 203 -0.35 1.79 -12.85
C ARG A 203 -0.33 0.29 -12.54
N THR A 204 0.17 -0.50 -13.49
CA THR A 204 0.30 -1.96 -13.37
C THR A 204 1.27 -2.34 -12.25
N ASP A 205 2.46 -1.74 -12.20
CA ASP A 205 3.47 -2.07 -11.18
C ASP A 205 2.99 -1.76 -9.77
N LEU A 206 2.24 -0.65 -9.59
CA LEU A 206 1.68 -0.29 -8.29
C LEU A 206 0.63 -1.30 -7.81
N LEU A 207 -0.29 -1.73 -8.69
CA LEU A 207 -1.25 -2.80 -8.35
C LEU A 207 -0.54 -4.11 -8.00
N VAL A 208 0.45 -4.52 -8.79
CA VAL A 208 1.23 -5.74 -8.55
C VAL A 208 1.98 -5.65 -7.22
N TYR A 209 2.63 -4.51 -6.93
CA TYR A 209 3.30 -4.25 -5.66
C TYR A 209 2.36 -4.37 -4.46
N LEU A 210 1.18 -3.72 -4.50
CA LEU A 210 0.20 -3.75 -3.42
C LEU A 210 -0.28 -5.19 -3.12
N HIS A 211 -0.44 -6.00 -4.17
CA HIS A 211 -0.78 -7.41 -4.05
C HIS A 211 0.35 -8.27 -3.46
N ARG A 212 1.59 -8.02 -3.86
CA ARG A 212 2.77 -8.74 -3.35
C ARG A 212 3.14 -8.37 -1.91
N ALA A 213 3.01 -7.10 -1.52
CA ALA A 213 3.43 -6.60 -0.20
C ALA A 213 2.79 -7.35 1.00
N SER A 214 1.52 -7.75 0.91
CA SER A 214 0.84 -8.56 1.94
C SER A 214 1.18 -10.07 1.85
N HIS A 215 1.53 -10.56 0.65
CA HIS A 215 1.92 -11.96 0.43
C HIS A 215 3.37 -12.25 0.89
N GLU A 216 4.33 -11.42 0.47
CA GLU A 216 5.75 -11.54 0.83
C GLU A 216 5.95 -11.41 2.35
N SER A 217 5.17 -10.53 2.99
CA SER A 217 5.09 -10.42 4.45
C SER A 217 4.78 -11.76 5.14
N ARG A 218 3.75 -12.49 4.67
CA ARG A 218 3.38 -13.82 5.22
C ARG A 218 4.41 -14.91 4.91
N ALA A 219 5.12 -14.80 3.78
CA ALA A 219 6.18 -15.73 3.42
C ALA A 219 7.40 -15.58 4.36
N ALA A 220 7.76 -14.36 4.74
CA ALA A 220 8.83 -14.10 5.71
C ALA A 220 8.49 -14.65 7.12
N ASP A 221 7.25 -14.44 7.59
CA ASP A 221 6.78 -14.96 8.88
C ASP A 221 6.82 -16.50 8.94
N SER A 222 6.43 -17.16 7.85
CA SER A 222 6.42 -18.64 7.78
C SER A 222 7.82 -19.25 7.64
N GLN A 223 8.75 -18.59 6.93
CA GLN A 223 10.15 -19.00 6.87
C GLN A 223 10.88 -18.78 8.21
N THR A 224 10.62 -17.68 8.91
CA THR A 224 11.22 -17.42 10.24
C THR A 224 10.63 -18.32 11.33
N ALA A 225 9.36 -18.73 11.22
CA ALA A 225 8.79 -19.77 12.08
C ALA A 225 9.44 -21.15 11.84
N ALA A 226 9.70 -21.52 10.58
CA ALA A 226 10.38 -22.77 10.23
C ALA A 226 11.87 -22.78 10.65
N GLY A 227 12.56 -21.63 10.56
CA GLY A 227 13.98 -21.50 10.91
C GLY A 227 14.29 -21.67 12.40
N LYS A 228 13.32 -21.48 13.31
CA LYS A 228 13.53 -21.55 14.77
C LYS A 228 13.82 -22.95 15.33
N HIS A 229 13.81 -23.99 14.49
CA HIS A 229 14.11 -25.36 14.90
C HIS A 229 15.48 -25.91 14.44
N SER A 230 16.34 -25.10 13.81
CA SER A 230 17.65 -25.57 13.34
C SER A 230 18.85 -24.80 13.92
N MET A 231 19.54 -25.50 14.82
CA MET A 231 20.97 -25.37 15.17
C MET A 231 21.47 -24.08 15.83
N SER A 232 21.55 -24.17 17.16
CA SER A 232 22.62 -23.58 17.96
C SER A 232 24.01 -24.12 17.59
N SER A 233 24.98 -23.25 17.30
CA SER A 233 26.41 -23.50 17.58
C SER A 233 27.27 -22.23 17.45
N SER A 234 28.20 -22.06 18.40
CA SER A 234 29.53 -21.38 18.36
C SER A 234 29.92 -20.51 17.14
N SER A 235 30.67 -19.39 17.28
CA SER A 235 31.79 -19.19 18.22
C SER A 235 32.16 -17.73 18.52
N THR A 236 32.79 -17.55 19.69
CA THR A 236 33.58 -16.42 20.20
C THR A 236 34.51 -15.68 19.21
N GLY A 237 34.61 -14.35 19.36
CA GLY A 237 35.72 -13.51 18.86
C GLY A 237 35.73 -12.15 19.56
N ARG A 238 36.85 -11.77 20.20
CA ARG A 238 36.97 -10.62 21.14
C ARG A 238 37.99 -9.60 20.61
N GLY A 239 37.72 -8.29 20.70
CA GLY A 239 38.65 -7.25 20.22
C GLY A 239 38.34 -5.82 20.70
N GLU A 240 39.26 -5.24 21.47
CA GLU A 240 39.21 -3.92 22.14
C GLU A 240 40.36 -3.01 21.60
N SER A 241 40.33 -1.68 21.44
CA SER A 241 39.32 -0.61 21.59
C SER A 241 39.90 0.79 21.16
N ARG A 242 39.05 1.85 21.04
CA ARG A 242 39.34 3.29 21.37
C ARG A 242 39.85 4.32 20.29
N GLY A 243 39.29 5.56 20.33
CA GLY A 243 39.82 6.85 19.79
C GLY A 243 39.25 7.28 18.42
N ILE A 244 38.55 8.40 18.15
CA ILE A 244 38.56 9.84 18.52
C ILE A 244 39.58 10.72 17.73
N LEU A 245 39.01 11.56 16.83
CA LEU A 245 39.54 12.71 16.06
C LEU A 245 40.44 12.48 14.82
N GLY A 246 39.98 12.96 13.65
CA GLY A 246 40.87 13.70 12.72
C GLY A 246 40.74 13.46 11.20
N ALA A 247 40.34 14.52 10.48
CA ALA A 247 40.61 14.81 9.05
C ALA A 247 39.89 14.01 7.95
N ALA A 248 39.74 14.67 6.79
CA ALA A 248 38.90 14.27 5.67
C ALA A 248 39.69 13.65 4.51
N SER A 249 39.13 12.62 3.87
CA SER A 249 39.14 12.41 2.41
C SER A 249 38.18 11.26 2.02
N SER A 250 37.78 11.25 0.76
CA SER A 250 36.77 10.37 0.18
C SER A 250 37.14 8.88 0.10
N SER A 251 36.22 8.00 0.52
CA SER A 251 35.97 6.70 -0.12
C SER A 251 34.58 6.17 0.22
N ALA A 252 33.86 5.66 -0.78
CA ALA A 252 32.53 5.08 -0.61
C ALA A 252 32.62 3.61 -0.17
N ALA A 253 32.74 3.39 1.14
CA ALA A 253 32.52 2.11 1.81
C ALA A 253 32.49 2.36 3.34
N ASP A 254 31.32 2.64 3.91
CA ASP A 254 30.99 2.49 5.35
C ASP A 254 29.57 3.03 5.64
N VAL A 255 28.55 2.19 5.43
CA VAL A 255 27.16 2.43 5.92
C VAL A 255 26.56 1.16 6.57
N GLU A 256 27.11 -0.03 6.33
CA GLU A 256 26.56 -1.29 6.87
C GLU A 256 26.90 -1.57 8.36
N GLY A 257 27.65 -0.69 9.03
CA GLY A 257 28.09 -0.88 10.43
C GLY A 257 27.08 -0.52 11.53
N ALA A 258 25.95 0.12 11.20
CA ALA A 258 25.02 0.69 12.20
C ALA A 258 23.60 0.09 12.18
N ALA A 259 23.35 -0.96 11.38
CA ALA A 259 22.04 -1.64 11.28
C ALA A 259 21.76 -2.65 12.41
N GLY A 260 22.54 -2.61 13.51
CA GLY A 260 22.35 -3.48 14.66
C GLY A 260 21.33 -2.92 15.66
N ALA A 261 20.23 -3.65 15.88
CA ALA A 261 19.26 -3.45 16.96
C ALA A 261 18.28 -2.26 16.87
N ARG A 262 17.74 -1.98 15.68
CA ARG A 262 16.35 -1.49 15.54
C ARG A 262 15.63 -2.30 14.48
N HIS A 263 14.72 -3.19 14.87
CA HIS A 263 13.73 -3.72 13.92
C HIS A 263 12.82 -2.56 13.51
N ALA A 264 12.88 -2.14 12.26
CA ALA A 264 11.99 -1.10 11.77
C ALA A 264 10.57 -1.64 11.74
N ALA A 265 9.57 -0.83 12.13
CA ALA A 265 8.16 -1.23 11.99
C ALA A 265 7.78 -1.54 10.52
N GLU A 266 8.59 -1.08 9.58
CA GLU A 266 8.48 -1.38 8.15
C GLU A 266 8.59 -2.88 7.85
N ASP A 267 9.41 -3.65 8.55
CA ASP A 267 9.60 -5.08 8.26
C ASP A 267 8.39 -5.95 8.64
N LEU A 268 7.48 -5.44 9.48
CA LEU A 268 6.31 -6.17 9.99
C LEU A 268 5.30 -6.55 8.88
N PRO A 269 4.42 -7.54 9.15
CA PRO A 269 3.49 -8.02 8.13
C PRO A 269 2.33 -7.06 7.84
N ILE A 270 2.09 -6.84 6.55
CA ILE A 270 1.00 -5.98 6.06
C ILE A 270 -0.31 -6.79 5.96
N SER A 271 -1.33 -6.33 6.67
CA SER A 271 -2.67 -6.91 6.72
C SER A 271 -3.37 -6.85 5.35
N PRO A 272 -4.05 -7.92 4.91
CA PRO A 272 -4.88 -7.91 3.69
C PRO A 272 -5.95 -6.81 3.70
N LEU A 273 -6.42 -6.38 4.89
CA LEU A 273 -7.37 -5.27 5.02
C LEU A 273 -6.75 -3.94 4.56
N THR A 274 -5.50 -3.68 4.94
CA THR A 274 -4.72 -2.51 4.53
C THR A 274 -4.63 -2.44 3.00
N THR A 275 -4.18 -3.53 2.38
CA THR A 275 -4.09 -3.66 0.93
C THR A 275 -5.46 -3.46 0.26
N LYS A 276 -6.53 -4.05 0.80
CA LYS A 276 -7.90 -3.88 0.29
C LYS A 276 -8.33 -2.40 0.32
N THR A 277 -8.11 -1.69 1.42
CA THR A 277 -8.48 -0.27 1.55
C THR A 277 -7.74 0.59 0.52
N VAL A 278 -6.42 0.43 0.41
CA VAL A 278 -5.61 1.19 -0.56
C VAL A 278 -6.08 0.90 -1.99
N ILE A 279 -6.22 -0.38 -2.37
CA ILE A 279 -6.70 -0.77 -3.71
C ILE A 279 -8.12 -0.23 -3.98
N ALA A 280 -9.02 -0.24 -3.00
CA ALA A 280 -10.37 0.31 -3.15
C ALA A 280 -10.35 1.83 -3.42
N VAL A 281 -9.40 2.58 -2.87
CA VAL A 281 -9.18 3.98 -3.24
C VAL A 281 -8.62 4.08 -4.67
N LEU A 282 -7.59 3.30 -5.01
CA LEU A 282 -6.97 3.29 -6.35
C LEU A 282 -8.00 3.07 -7.47
N LEU A 283 -8.86 2.06 -7.34
CA LEU A 283 -9.84 1.72 -8.38
C LEU A 283 -10.93 2.79 -8.55
N LYS A 284 -11.21 3.59 -7.51
CA LYS A 284 -12.14 4.74 -7.59
C LYS A 284 -11.49 6.00 -8.19
N LEU A 285 -10.17 6.04 -8.40
CA LEU A 285 -9.50 7.22 -8.93
C LEU A 285 -9.94 7.52 -10.36
N THR A 286 -10.10 8.80 -10.66
CA THR A 286 -10.38 9.35 -11.99
C THR A 286 -9.08 9.74 -12.68
N ARG A 287 -9.08 9.86 -14.01
CA ARG A 287 -7.87 10.24 -14.78
C ARG A 287 -7.28 11.59 -14.38
N THR A 288 -8.10 12.52 -13.91
CA THR A 288 -7.67 13.85 -13.43
C THR A 288 -7.31 13.90 -11.94
N PHE A 289 -7.49 12.79 -11.21
CA PHE A 289 -7.36 12.70 -9.73
C PHE A 289 -8.33 13.61 -8.94
N ASP A 290 -9.24 14.29 -9.63
CA ASP A 290 -10.31 15.12 -9.07
C ASP A 290 -11.69 14.64 -9.58
N ALA A 291 -12.76 15.17 -9.01
CA ALA A 291 -14.13 14.79 -9.39
C ALA A 291 -14.61 15.43 -10.71
N THR A 292 -13.73 16.01 -11.53
CA THR A 292 -14.13 16.70 -12.79
C THR A 292 -14.35 15.74 -13.95
N THR A 293 -13.74 14.55 -13.91
CA THR A 293 -13.93 13.51 -14.94
C THR A 293 -14.57 12.25 -14.34
N THR A 294 -15.37 11.55 -15.13
CA THR A 294 -15.98 10.26 -14.78
C THR A 294 -15.18 9.07 -15.28
N GLU A 295 -14.11 9.30 -16.05
CA GLU A 295 -13.22 8.24 -16.55
C GLU A 295 -12.28 7.75 -15.45
N PHE A 296 -12.39 6.47 -15.09
CA PHE A 296 -11.48 5.83 -14.15
C PHE A 296 -10.03 5.81 -14.65
N LEU A 297 -9.09 6.02 -13.72
CA LEU A 297 -7.65 5.98 -13.94
C LEU A 297 -7.17 4.57 -14.31
N TYR A 298 -7.75 3.57 -13.65
CA TYR A 298 -7.57 2.15 -13.93
C TYR A 298 -8.72 1.67 -14.80
N GLY A 299 -8.41 1.30 -16.05
CA GLY A 299 -9.35 0.63 -16.93
C GLY A 299 -9.21 -0.90 -16.86
N PRO A 300 -10.07 -1.63 -17.58
CA PRO A 300 -9.97 -3.09 -17.67
C PRO A 300 -8.61 -3.59 -18.17
N GLU A 301 -7.92 -2.86 -19.05
CA GLU A 301 -6.62 -3.30 -19.59
C GLU A 301 -5.47 -3.21 -18.58
N GLU A 302 -5.39 -2.14 -17.77
CA GLU A 302 -4.42 -2.08 -16.67
C GLU A 302 -4.66 -3.20 -15.66
N ILE A 303 -5.92 -3.48 -15.34
CA ILE A 303 -6.31 -4.54 -14.39
C ILE A 303 -5.96 -5.92 -14.98
N LYS A 304 -6.33 -6.20 -16.23
CA LYS A 304 -5.93 -7.43 -16.95
C LYS A 304 -4.41 -7.61 -16.97
N SER A 305 -3.66 -6.54 -17.23
CA SER A 305 -2.20 -6.58 -17.26
C SER A 305 -1.60 -6.93 -15.89
N ALA A 306 -2.07 -6.29 -14.83
CA ALA A 306 -1.63 -6.58 -13.46
C ALA A 306 -1.98 -8.01 -13.04
N VAL A 307 -3.19 -8.48 -13.37
CA VAL A 307 -3.62 -9.85 -13.10
C VAL A 307 -2.75 -10.87 -13.85
N ARG A 308 -2.44 -10.66 -15.14
CA ARG A 308 -1.52 -11.54 -15.88
C ARG A 308 -0.16 -11.65 -15.16
N GLN A 309 0.41 -10.54 -14.69
CA GLN A 309 1.69 -10.56 -13.96
C GLN A 309 1.61 -11.26 -12.59
N LEU A 310 0.48 -11.17 -11.88
CA LEU A 310 0.27 -11.87 -10.61
C LEU A 310 0.05 -13.38 -10.80
N MET A 311 -0.49 -13.79 -11.95
CA MET A 311 -0.85 -15.17 -12.26
C MET A 311 0.26 -15.95 -13.01
N GLN A 312 1.32 -15.26 -13.47
CA GLN A 312 2.43 -15.82 -14.27
C GLN A 312 3.22 -16.95 -13.59
N HIS A 313 3.17 -17.08 -12.26
CA HIS A 313 3.96 -18.07 -11.50
C HIS A 313 3.17 -19.29 -11.02
N ILE A 314 1.89 -19.41 -11.38
CA ILE A 314 1.05 -20.57 -11.01
C ILE A 314 1.52 -21.80 -11.77
N GLY A 315 1.96 -22.82 -11.05
CA GLY A 315 2.52 -24.06 -11.62
C GLY A 315 4.03 -24.02 -11.90
N GLY A 316 4.74 -22.98 -11.47
CA GLY A 316 6.21 -22.90 -11.57
C GLY A 316 6.92 -23.86 -10.60
N SER A 317 7.13 -25.11 -11.01
CA SER A 317 7.94 -26.08 -10.27
C SER A 317 9.40 -25.60 -10.16
N GLY A 318 9.88 -25.32 -8.94
CA GLY A 318 11.31 -25.12 -8.69
C GLY A 318 11.72 -24.22 -7.53
N SER A 319 10.93 -23.20 -7.14
CA SER A 319 11.38 -22.26 -6.08
C SER A 319 10.25 -21.63 -5.25
N GLY A 320 9.87 -22.32 -4.17
CA GLY A 320 9.55 -21.73 -2.86
C GLY A 320 8.29 -20.86 -2.70
N VAL A 321 8.20 -19.70 -3.38
CA VAL A 321 7.27 -18.62 -3.02
C VAL A 321 6.77 -17.87 -4.25
N SER A 322 5.56 -18.21 -4.72
CA SER A 322 4.64 -17.26 -5.38
C SER A 322 3.25 -17.90 -5.50
N ALA A 323 2.59 -18.15 -4.38
CA ALA A 323 1.16 -18.40 -4.40
C ALA A 323 0.42 -17.12 -4.85
N VAL A 324 -0.77 -17.29 -5.42
CA VAL A 324 -1.61 -16.16 -5.83
C VAL A 324 -2.01 -15.36 -4.58
N PRO A 325 -1.84 -14.03 -4.55
CA PRO A 325 -2.21 -13.24 -3.38
C PRO A 325 -3.69 -13.41 -3.04
N SER A 326 -3.97 -13.83 -1.80
CA SER A 326 -5.33 -14.23 -1.34
C SER A 326 -6.39 -13.14 -1.53
N GLN A 327 -5.98 -11.88 -1.52
CA GLN A 327 -6.81 -10.69 -1.73
C GLN A 327 -7.06 -10.32 -3.21
N LEU A 328 -6.52 -11.09 -4.18
CA LEU A 328 -6.73 -10.86 -5.62
C LEU A 328 -8.21 -10.87 -6.00
N MET A 329 -8.97 -11.88 -5.56
CA MET A 329 -10.39 -12.00 -5.90
C MET A 329 -11.22 -10.83 -5.37
N VAL A 330 -10.87 -10.25 -4.21
CA VAL A 330 -11.56 -9.06 -3.67
C VAL A 330 -11.35 -7.85 -4.60
N THR A 331 -10.16 -7.71 -5.18
CA THR A 331 -9.83 -6.65 -6.14
C THR A 331 -10.61 -6.84 -7.44
N LEU A 332 -10.69 -8.08 -7.94
CA LEU A 332 -11.45 -8.41 -9.15
C LEU A 332 -12.95 -8.17 -9.00
N ILE A 333 -13.53 -8.53 -7.85
CA ILE A 333 -14.94 -8.25 -7.52
C ILE A 333 -15.21 -6.74 -7.51
N LEU A 334 -14.36 -5.96 -6.83
CA LEU A 334 -14.51 -4.50 -6.78
C LEU A 334 -14.37 -3.87 -8.18
N ALA A 335 -13.40 -4.32 -8.98
CA ALA A 335 -13.20 -3.87 -10.35
C ALA A 335 -14.40 -4.17 -11.25
N CYS A 336 -14.93 -5.40 -11.23
CA CYS A 336 -16.10 -5.77 -12.03
C CYS A 336 -17.36 -4.97 -11.64
N LYS A 337 -17.53 -4.63 -10.36
CA LYS A 337 -18.62 -3.75 -9.90
C LYS A 337 -18.47 -2.31 -10.39
N LEU A 338 -17.27 -1.73 -10.27
CA LEU A 338 -17.00 -0.36 -10.74
C LEU A 338 -17.14 -0.25 -12.27
N HIS A 339 -16.75 -1.29 -12.99
CA HIS A 339 -16.87 -1.38 -14.44
C HIS A 339 -18.13 -2.11 -14.91
N ALA A 340 -19.21 -2.22 -14.13
CA ALA A 340 -20.38 -3.04 -14.50
C ALA A 340 -21.16 -2.56 -15.76
N GLN A 341 -20.80 -1.41 -16.35
CA GLN A 341 -21.44 -0.89 -17.56
C GLN A 341 -21.06 -1.70 -18.81
N ARG A 342 -21.98 -1.78 -19.78
CA ARG A 342 -21.98 -2.81 -20.83
C ARG A 342 -20.76 -2.99 -21.76
N PRO A 343 -19.82 -2.04 -22.00
CA PRO A 343 -18.60 -2.37 -22.75
C PRO A 343 -17.61 -3.29 -22.01
N HIS A 344 -17.83 -3.60 -20.72
CA HIS A 344 -16.83 -4.25 -19.86
C HIS A 344 -17.11 -5.71 -19.48
N ALA A 345 -18.09 -6.37 -20.12
CA ALA A 345 -18.32 -7.82 -19.96
C ALA A 345 -17.07 -8.68 -20.28
N ASP A 346 -16.10 -8.10 -20.98
CA ASP A 346 -14.80 -8.70 -21.26
C ASP A 346 -13.90 -8.84 -20.02
N LEU A 347 -14.07 -8.03 -18.97
CA LEU A 347 -13.31 -8.20 -17.73
C LEU A 347 -13.76 -9.47 -16.98
N VAL A 348 -15.07 -9.72 -16.88
CA VAL A 348 -15.62 -10.93 -16.25
C VAL A 348 -15.18 -12.18 -17.01
N ARG A 349 -15.28 -12.17 -18.36
CA ARG A 349 -14.80 -13.25 -19.22
C ARG A 349 -13.30 -13.50 -19.07
N PHE A 350 -12.50 -12.44 -18.98
CA PHE A 350 -11.07 -12.55 -18.70
C PHE A 350 -10.79 -13.17 -17.33
N VAL A 351 -11.50 -12.77 -16.27
CA VAL A 351 -11.34 -13.38 -14.93
C VAL A 351 -11.69 -14.86 -14.96
N HIS A 352 -12.78 -15.25 -15.62
CA HIS A 352 -13.14 -16.66 -15.81
C HIS A 352 -11.98 -17.45 -16.47
N GLN A 353 -11.47 -16.97 -17.61
CA GLN A 353 -10.45 -17.68 -18.39
C GLN A 353 -9.04 -17.65 -17.77
N ALA A 354 -8.60 -16.49 -17.28
CA ALA A 354 -7.23 -16.24 -16.82
C ALA A 354 -7.06 -16.40 -15.31
N VAL A 355 -8.14 -16.50 -14.53
CA VAL A 355 -8.09 -16.64 -13.07
C VAL A 355 -8.80 -17.89 -12.56
N LEU A 356 -10.10 -18.04 -12.84
CA LEU A 356 -10.87 -19.14 -12.26
C LEU A 356 -10.36 -20.51 -12.76
N LEU A 357 -10.18 -20.67 -14.08
CA LEU A 357 -9.70 -21.93 -14.67
C LEU A 357 -8.28 -22.33 -14.18
N PRO A 358 -7.27 -21.44 -14.13
CA PRO A 358 -5.97 -21.77 -13.52
C PRO A 358 -6.04 -22.13 -12.03
N LEU A 359 -6.82 -21.39 -11.22
CA LEU A 359 -6.93 -21.68 -9.78
C LEU A 359 -7.59 -23.03 -9.50
N ALA A 360 -8.57 -23.45 -10.30
CA ALA A 360 -9.15 -24.78 -10.21
C ALA A 360 -8.20 -25.88 -10.67
N LYS A 361 -7.41 -25.66 -11.74
CA LYS A 361 -6.37 -26.60 -12.17
C LYS A 361 -5.28 -26.81 -11.10
N ASP A 362 -4.98 -25.77 -10.32
CA ASP A 362 -4.03 -25.83 -9.21
C ASP A 362 -4.64 -26.37 -7.89
N ALA A 363 -5.92 -26.77 -7.89
CA ALA A 363 -6.66 -27.23 -6.70
C ALA A 363 -6.60 -26.23 -5.52
N THR A 364 -6.78 -24.93 -5.81
CA THR A 364 -6.64 -23.85 -4.82
C THR A 364 -7.54 -24.02 -3.58
N TRP A 365 -8.67 -24.72 -3.70
CA TRP A 365 -9.57 -25.04 -2.59
C TRP A 365 -8.91 -25.85 -1.45
N GLU A 366 -7.84 -26.60 -1.73
CA GLU A 366 -7.03 -27.31 -0.73
C GLU A 366 -5.90 -26.44 -0.14
N LYS A 367 -5.45 -25.41 -0.88
CA LYS A 367 -4.24 -24.62 -0.56
C LYS A 367 -4.54 -23.30 0.14
N ASP A 368 -5.55 -22.55 -0.30
CA ASP A 368 -5.97 -21.29 0.32
C ASP A 368 -7.49 -21.11 0.26
N MET A 369 -8.15 -21.41 1.38
CA MET A 369 -9.59 -21.24 1.55
C MET A 369 -10.05 -19.77 1.46
N ASN A 370 -9.19 -18.78 1.73
CA ASN A 370 -9.58 -17.37 1.63
C ASN A 370 -9.67 -16.94 0.16
N LEU A 371 -8.67 -17.32 -0.63
CA LEU A 371 -8.68 -17.12 -2.07
C LEU A 371 -9.84 -17.88 -2.72
N TRP A 372 -10.08 -19.13 -2.32
CA TRP A 372 -11.19 -19.94 -2.80
C TRP A 372 -12.56 -19.35 -2.44
N ARG A 373 -12.75 -18.81 -1.23
CA ARG A 373 -13.98 -18.10 -0.86
C ARG A 373 -14.23 -16.88 -1.75
N GLY A 374 -13.17 -16.18 -2.16
CA GLY A 374 -13.26 -15.12 -3.16
C GLY A 374 -13.65 -15.60 -4.56
N VAL A 375 -13.18 -16.79 -4.96
CA VAL A 375 -13.60 -17.46 -6.22
C VAL A 375 -15.10 -17.78 -6.19
N LEU A 376 -15.60 -18.36 -5.09
CA LEU A 376 -17.03 -18.67 -4.95
C LEU A 376 -17.90 -17.42 -4.98
N LEU A 377 -17.51 -16.35 -4.26
CA LEU A 377 -18.23 -15.08 -4.26
C LEU A 377 -18.27 -14.43 -5.65
N PHE A 378 -17.18 -14.49 -6.41
CA PHE A 378 -17.15 -14.00 -7.79
C PHE A 378 -18.06 -14.83 -8.71
N ALA A 379 -18.06 -16.16 -8.57
CA ALA A 379 -18.90 -17.04 -9.37
C ALA A 379 -20.39 -16.92 -9.03
N GLU A 380 -20.74 -16.50 -7.81
CA GLU A 380 -22.11 -16.15 -7.39
C GLU A 380 -22.58 -14.84 -8.00
N GLU A 381 -21.77 -13.78 -7.94
CA GLU A 381 -22.11 -12.46 -8.51
C GLU A 381 -22.13 -12.45 -10.05
N HIS A 382 -21.36 -13.34 -10.69
CA HIS A 382 -21.25 -13.47 -12.15
C HIS A 382 -21.63 -14.88 -12.64
N TYR A 383 -22.70 -15.43 -12.08
CA TYR A 383 -23.11 -16.82 -12.30
C TYR A 383 -23.32 -17.18 -13.78
N ARG A 384 -23.93 -16.32 -14.59
CA ARG A 384 -24.20 -16.58 -16.02
C ARG A 384 -22.92 -16.76 -16.84
N GLU A 385 -21.87 -16.03 -16.50
CA GLU A 385 -20.55 -16.13 -17.14
C GLU A 385 -19.69 -17.25 -16.53
N CYS A 386 -20.00 -17.70 -15.31
CA CYS A 386 -19.20 -18.66 -14.54
C CYS A 386 -19.83 -20.06 -14.36
N SER A 387 -21.06 -20.31 -14.82
CA SER A 387 -21.74 -21.62 -14.66
C SER A 387 -20.92 -22.77 -15.25
N SER A 388 -20.30 -22.54 -16.43
CA SER A 388 -19.39 -23.52 -17.06
C SER A 388 -18.15 -23.84 -16.22
N PHE A 389 -17.65 -22.91 -15.41
CA PHE A 389 -16.55 -23.19 -14.47
C PHE A 389 -17.03 -24.07 -13.31
N LEU A 390 -18.18 -23.74 -12.72
CA LEU A 390 -18.75 -24.47 -11.56
C LEU A 390 -19.06 -25.93 -11.91
N VAL A 391 -19.65 -26.18 -13.07
CA VAL A 391 -19.98 -27.52 -13.57
C VAL A 391 -18.73 -28.40 -13.79
N ASN A 392 -17.57 -27.80 -14.09
CA ASN A 392 -16.31 -28.51 -14.29
C ASN A 392 -15.51 -28.74 -12.98
N LEU A 393 -16.04 -28.36 -11.82
CA LEU A 393 -15.41 -28.64 -10.53
C LEU A 393 -15.64 -30.10 -10.08
N PRO A 394 -14.73 -30.70 -9.30
CA PRO A 394 -14.96 -32.01 -8.70
C PRO A 394 -16.22 -32.01 -7.83
N GLU A 395 -17.05 -33.06 -7.91
CA GLU A 395 -18.38 -33.10 -7.28
C GLU A 395 -18.38 -32.73 -5.79
N LYS A 396 -17.39 -33.22 -5.03
CA LYS A 396 -17.24 -32.92 -3.59
C LYS A 396 -17.03 -31.42 -3.34
N VAL A 397 -16.24 -30.76 -4.19
CA VAL A 397 -15.94 -29.32 -4.12
C VAL A 397 -17.18 -28.52 -4.52
N LEU A 398 -17.91 -28.94 -5.56
CA LEU A 398 -19.16 -28.32 -5.99
C LEU A 398 -20.25 -28.43 -4.92
N ILE A 399 -20.46 -29.62 -4.32
CA ILE A 399 -21.39 -29.82 -3.20
C ILE A 399 -21.03 -28.91 -2.03
N GLN A 400 -19.74 -28.83 -1.66
CA GLN A 400 -19.28 -27.95 -0.58
C GLN A 400 -19.52 -26.47 -0.91
N ALA A 401 -19.26 -26.04 -2.14
CA ALA A 401 -19.51 -24.67 -2.60
C ALA A 401 -21.00 -24.30 -2.50
N LEU A 402 -21.90 -25.15 -3.03
CA LEU A 402 -23.35 -24.93 -3.01
C LEU A 402 -23.95 -25.03 -1.59
N ARG A 403 -23.32 -25.77 -0.66
CA ARG A 403 -23.67 -25.72 0.77
C ARG A 403 -23.21 -24.42 1.45
N SER A 404 -22.09 -23.85 0.99
CA SER A 404 -21.51 -22.65 1.60
C SER A 404 -22.16 -21.33 1.18
N GLN A 405 -22.76 -21.28 -0.02
CA GLN A 405 -23.38 -20.08 -0.59
C GLN A 405 -24.84 -20.38 -1.03
N SER A 406 -25.81 -19.79 -0.33
CA SER A 406 -27.23 -20.09 -0.55
C SER A 406 -27.78 -19.57 -1.87
N GLN A 407 -27.38 -18.37 -2.31
CA GLN A 407 -27.83 -17.80 -3.60
C GLN A 407 -27.24 -18.58 -4.78
N LEU A 408 -25.97 -18.98 -4.69
CA LEU A 408 -25.31 -19.83 -5.69
C LEU A 408 -26.07 -21.17 -5.89
N ARG A 409 -26.58 -21.76 -4.80
CA ARG A 409 -27.43 -22.96 -4.84
C ARG A 409 -28.78 -22.72 -5.50
N GLU A 410 -29.37 -21.55 -5.31
CA GLU A 410 -30.63 -21.18 -5.96
C GLU A 410 -30.43 -21.05 -7.48
N TYR A 411 -29.43 -20.30 -7.94
CA TYR A 411 -29.10 -20.18 -9.36
C TYR A 411 -28.74 -21.54 -10.01
N PHE A 412 -27.94 -22.38 -9.34
CA PHE A 412 -27.60 -23.71 -9.83
C PHE A 412 -28.85 -24.62 -9.92
N ARG A 413 -29.79 -24.50 -8.98
CA ARG A 413 -31.06 -25.24 -9.04
C ARG A 413 -31.98 -24.73 -10.16
N GLU A 414 -32.01 -23.43 -10.42
CA GLU A 414 -32.79 -22.83 -11.52
C GLU A 414 -32.27 -23.28 -12.90
N GLU A 415 -30.95 -23.29 -13.11
CA GLU A 415 -30.36 -23.64 -14.42
C GLU A 415 -30.23 -25.17 -14.63
N HIS A 416 -29.95 -25.93 -13.57
CA HIS A 416 -29.60 -27.35 -13.67
C HIS A 416 -30.53 -28.31 -12.92
N GLY A 417 -31.59 -27.83 -12.27
CA GLY A 417 -32.55 -28.65 -11.52
C GLY A 417 -33.24 -29.76 -12.32
N ASN A 418 -33.43 -29.54 -13.63
CA ASN A 418 -34.03 -30.52 -14.54
C ASN A 418 -32.99 -31.45 -15.21
N ASN A 419 -31.69 -31.28 -14.94
CA ASN A 419 -30.64 -32.07 -15.54
C ASN A 419 -30.31 -33.28 -14.66
N ALA A 420 -30.66 -34.48 -15.13
CA ALA A 420 -30.43 -35.74 -14.43
C ALA A 420 -28.95 -35.96 -14.03
N ALA A 421 -28.00 -35.41 -14.80
CA ALA A 421 -26.56 -35.51 -14.51
C ALA A 421 -26.12 -34.76 -13.23
N PHE A 422 -26.97 -33.88 -12.67
CA PHE A 422 -26.71 -33.19 -11.40
C PHE A 422 -27.73 -33.55 -10.30
N GLY A 423 -28.59 -34.53 -10.53
CA GLY A 423 -29.63 -34.94 -9.58
C GLY A 423 -29.06 -35.47 -8.25
N HIS A 424 -27.94 -36.21 -8.30
CA HIS A 424 -27.25 -36.69 -7.09
C HIS A 424 -26.53 -35.57 -6.33
N ILE A 425 -26.00 -34.57 -7.05
CA ILE A 425 -25.41 -33.37 -6.46
C ILE A 425 -26.50 -32.58 -5.72
N LEU A 426 -27.61 -32.26 -6.38
CA LEU A 426 -28.72 -31.52 -5.79
C LEU A 426 -29.41 -32.28 -4.65
N GLY A 427 -29.51 -33.61 -4.73
CA GLY A 427 -29.99 -34.47 -3.64
C GLY A 427 -29.03 -34.58 -2.44
N SER A 428 -27.81 -34.06 -2.56
CA SER A 428 -26.80 -34.03 -1.50
C SER A 428 -26.67 -32.66 -0.80
N LEU A 429 -27.55 -31.69 -1.09
CA LEU A 429 -27.54 -30.31 -0.57
C LEU A 429 -28.62 -30.02 0.48
#